data_AF-A0A954HSK6-F1
#
_entry.id   AF-A0A954HSK6-F1
#
_cell.length_a   1.000
_cell.length_b   1.000
_cell.length_c   1.000
_cell.angle_alpha   90.00
_cell.angle_beta   90.00
_cell.angle_gamma   90.00
#
_symmetry.space_group_name_H-M   'P 1'
#
loop_
_entity.id
_entity.type
_entity.pdbx_description
1 polymer ?
#
loop_
_entity_poly.entity_id
_entity_poly.type
_entity_poly.pdbx_seq_one_letter_code
_entity_poly.pdbx_strand_id
1 'polypeptide(L)'
;MPLKSPPVPRMVLHVIMTLMLCAAGRHVTAQTEVLTSQNWERLVPLGKETDAIYDDFALKSPAATAIIARPASTRHANMTVRDVGGCLIDLAAAGTDGDQLSAFYPGRRKFPFTDASIDGDAVVMSAPGTAARVGCEVRYELHPSLPVISVTSTWT
;
A
#
# COMPACT_ATOMS: atom_id res chain seq x y z
N MET A 1 -49.66 -44.84 -8.23
CA MET A 1 -49.21 -44.78 -6.83
C MET A 1 -48.03 -43.83 -6.74
N PRO A 2 -48.11 -42.67 -6.05
CA PRO A 2 -46.96 -41.80 -5.90
C PRO A 2 -46.14 -42.22 -4.66
N LEU A 3 -44.82 -42.31 -4.82
CA LEU A 3 -43.87 -42.57 -3.72
C LEU A 3 -43.80 -41.33 -2.82
N LYS A 4 -44.08 -41.52 -1.52
CA LYS A 4 -43.94 -40.49 -0.48
C LYS A 4 -42.46 -40.40 -0.10
N SER A 5 -41.82 -39.26 -0.36
CA SER A 5 -40.44 -38.98 0.03
C SER A 5 -40.31 -38.87 1.57
N PRO A 6 -39.22 -39.38 2.16
CA PRO A 6 -39.03 -39.34 3.61
C PRO A 6 -38.73 -37.91 4.10
N PRO A 7 -39.15 -37.55 5.33
CA PRO A 7 -38.87 -36.23 5.89
C PRO A 7 -37.38 -36.09 6.22
N VAL A 8 -36.75 -35.03 5.73
CA VAL A 8 -35.37 -34.69 6.08
C VAL A 8 -35.32 -34.25 7.55
N PRO A 9 -34.46 -34.84 8.40
CA PRO A 9 -34.40 -34.50 9.82
C PRO A 9 -33.89 -33.06 10.02
N ARG A 10 -34.71 -32.23 10.69
CA ARG A 10 -34.47 -30.79 10.99
C ARG A 10 -33.12 -30.48 11.68
N MET A 11 -32.47 -31.50 12.23
CA MET A 11 -31.18 -31.41 12.94
C MET A 11 -29.98 -31.32 11.98
N VAL A 12 -30.07 -31.91 10.77
CA VAL A 12 -28.99 -31.84 9.76
C VAL A 12 -28.91 -30.45 9.12
N LEU A 13 -30.03 -29.73 9.05
CA LEU A 13 -30.10 -28.39 8.45
C LEU A 13 -29.39 -27.32 9.30
N HIS A 14 -29.37 -27.47 10.63
CA HIS A 14 -28.72 -26.48 11.52
C HIS A 14 -27.20 -26.60 11.54
N VAL A 15 -26.65 -27.82 11.43
CA VAL A 15 -25.19 -28.04 11.43
C VAL A 15 -24.54 -27.48 10.17
N ILE A 16 -25.21 -27.55 9.01
CA ILE A 16 -24.71 -26.99 7.76
C ILE A 16 -24.73 -25.45 7.79
N MET A 17 -25.74 -24.84 8.42
CA MET A 17 -25.87 -23.38 8.50
C MET A 17 -24.85 -22.74 9.45
N THR A 18 -24.45 -23.42 10.54
CA THR A 18 -23.39 -22.95 11.44
C THR A 18 -21.99 -23.09 10.83
N LEU A 19 -21.75 -24.11 9.99
CA LEU A 19 -20.45 -24.30 9.33
C LEU A 19 -20.17 -23.28 8.21
N MET A 20 -21.20 -22.73 7.57
CA MET A 20 -21.07 -21.66 6.57
C MET A 20 -20.76 -20.28 7.18
N LEU A 21 -21.01 -20.07 8.47
CA LEU A 21 -20.75 -18.78 9.13
C LEU A 21 -19.27 -18.58 9.52
N CYS A 22 -18.45 -19.63 9.46
CA CYS A 22 -17.03 -19.59 9.86
C CYS A 22 -16.05 -19.22 8.73
N ALA A 23 -16.48 -19.14 7.48
CA ALA A 23 -15.58 -18.92 6.34
C ALA A 23 -15.45 -17.46 5.88
N ALA A 24 -16.18 -16.51 6.48
CA ALA A 24 -16.01 -15.08 6.23
C ALA A 24 -14.85 -14.52 7.08
N GLY A 25 -13.66 -15.12 6.98
CA GLY A 25 -12.46 -14.46 7.44
C GLY A 25 -12.33 -13.15 6.68
N ARG A 26 -12.30 -12.00 7.38
CA ARG A 26 -12.00 -10.72 6.74
C ARG A 26 -10.66 -10.87 6.04
N HIS A 27 -10.65 -10.84 4.71
CA HIS A 27 -9.41 -10.72 3.96
C HIS A 27 -8.76 -9.41 4.40
N VAL A 28 -7.65 -9.53 5.13
CA VAL A 28 -6.77 -8.42 5.45
C VAL A 28 -6.04 -8.12 4.15
N THR A 29 -6.49 -7.10 3.42
CA THR A 29 -5.81 -6.64 2.21
C THR A 29 -5.09 -5.34 2.52
N ALA A 30 -3.98 -5.11 1.81
CA ALA A 30 -3.49 -3.75 1.68
C ALA A 30 -4.41 -3.00 0.70
N GLN A 31 -4.36 -1.68 0.74
CA GLN A 31 -5.07 -0.79 -0.17
C GLN A 31 -4.09 0.27 -0.62
N THR A 32 -4.10 0.56 -1.91
CA THR A 32 -3.19 1.54 -2.51
C THR A 32 -3.98 2.57 -3.28
N GLU A 33 -3.81 3.84 -2.92
CA GLU A 33 -4.54 4.95 -3.50
C GLU A 33 -3.65 6.18 -3.64
N VAL A 34 -3.97 7.04 -4.62
CA VAL A 34 -3.40 8.39 -4.70
C VAL A 34 -4.09 9.28 -3.66
N LEU A 35 -3.31 10.08 -2.94
CA LEU A 35 -3.81 11.00 -1.93
C LEU A 35 -4.55 12.16 -2.58
N THR A 36 -5.79 12.35 -2.13
CA THR A 36 -6.66 13.45 -2.49
C THR A 36 -7.27 14.06 -1.24
N SER A 37 -7.96 15.19 -1.38
CA SER A 37 -8.68 15.79 -0.25
C SER A 37 -9.81 14.91 0.29
N GLN A 38 -10.33 13.98 -0.51
CA GLN A 38 -11.44 13.11 -0.13
C GLN A 38 -11.00 11.89 0.70
N ASN A 39 -9.75 11.43 0.55
CA ASN A 39 -9.24 10.24 1.24
C ASN A 39 -8.13 10.53 2.27
N TRP A 40 -7.67 11.78 2.36
CA TRP A 40 -6.60 12.22 3.26
C TRP A 40 -6.74 11.70 4.70
N GLU A 41 -7.85 12.03 5.38
CA GLU A 41 -8.05 11.70 6.80
C GLU A 41 -8.04 10.20 7.07
N ARG A 42 -8.38 9.38 6.07
CA ARG A 42 -8.42 7.92 6.18
C ARG A 42 -7.04 7.29 5.96
N LEU A 43 -6.26 7.87 5.06
CA LEU A 43 -5.06 7.22 4.51
C LEU A 43 -3.76 7.74 5.11
N VAL A 44 -3.70 9.00 5.50
CA VAL A 44 -2.45 9.62 5.98
C VAL A 44 -2.20 9.25 7.44
N PRO A 45 -0.96 8.93 7.85
CA PRO A 45 -0.63 8.70 9.26
C PRO A 45 -1.03 9.88 10.14
N LEU A 46 -1.58 9.58 11.31
CA LEU A 46 -1.84 10.58 12.33
C LEU A 46 -0.50 11.01 12.96
N GLY A 47 -0.32 12.31 13.12
CA GLY A 47 0.92 12.87 13.68
C GLY A 47 1.07 14.34 13.34
N LYS A 48 1.94 15.04 14.07
CA LYS A 48 2.24 16.46 13.86
C LYS A 48 3.13 16.69 12.63
N GLU A 49 3.88 15.68 12.21
CA GLU A 49 4.98 15.79 11.24
C GLU A 49 4.78 14.86 10.03
N THR A 50 3.59 14.85 9.45
CA THR A 50 3.36 14.09 8.21
C THR A 50 3.94 14.85 7.01
N ASP A 51 4.88 14.24 6.28
CA ASP A 51 5.53 14.84 5.10
C ASP A 51 4.73 14.61 3.80
N ALA A 52 3.64 13.83 3.85
CA ALA A 52 2.72 13.58 2.74
C ALA A 52 2.11 14.86 2.16
N ILE A 53 1.81 14.87 0.87
CA ILE A 53 0.98 15.88 0.20
C ILE A 53 0.02 15.22 -0.78
N TYR A 54 -0.89 16.00 -1.37
CA TYR A 54 -1.74 15.51 -2.45
C TYR A 54 -0.94 15.02 -3.65
N ASP A 55 -1.50 14.03 -4.34
CA ASP A 55 -0.92 13.30 -5.46
C ASP A 55 0.23 12.33 -5.09
N ASP A 56 0.66 12.27 -3.83
CA ASP A 56 1.49 11.15 -3.34
C ASP A 56 0.66 9.86 -3.24
N PHE A 57 1.33 8.72 -3.08
CA PHE A 57 0.68 7.42 -3.01
C PHE A 57 0.64 6.91 -1.57
N ALA A 58 -0.53 6.52 -1.09
CA ALA A 58 -0.69 5.87 0.20
C ALA A 58 -0.92 4.37 0.03
N LEU A 59 -0.11 3.56 0.72
CA LEU A 59 -0.37 2.15 0.93
C LEU A 59 -0.86 1.98 2.38
N LYS A 60 -2.02 1.38 2.57
CA LYS A 60 -2.65 1.21 3.88
C LYS A 60 -3.00 -0.26 4.11
N SER A 61 -2.65 -0.79 5.26
CA SER A 61 -3.12 -2.09 5.76
C SER A 61 -3.63 -1.95 7.20
N PRO A 62 -4.28 -2.97 7.77
CA PRO A 62 -4.62 -2.97 9.19
C PRO A 62 -3.41 -2.86 10.13
N ALA A 63 -2.21 -3.19 9.66
CA ALA A 63 -1.00 -3.18 10.47
C ALA A 63 -0.15 -1.91 10.31
N ALA A 64 -0.25 -1.19 9.18
CA ALA A 64 0.55 0.02 8.93
C ALA A 64 -0.01 0.92 7.82
N THR A 65 0.56 2.11 7.71
CA THR A 65 0.45 3.02 6.57
C THR A 65 1.84 3.33 6.04
N ALA A 66 2.02 3.39 4.73
CA ALA A 66 3.21 3.93 4.08
C ALA A 66 2.83 4.99 3.04
N ILE A 67 3.64 6.06 2.93
CA ILE A 67 3.47 7.11 1.92
C ILE A 67 4.67 7.13 0.98
N ILE A 68 4.41 7.04 -0.32
CA ILE A 68 5.41 7.17 -1.38
C ILE A 68 5.21 8.50 -2.10
N ALA A 69 6.24 9.33 -2.13
CA ALA A 69 6.21 10.61 -2.80
C ALA A 69 6.02 10.46 -4.31
N ARG A 70 5.16 11.29 -4.90
CA ARG A 70 4.93 11.32 -6.36
C ARG A 70 6.23 11.51 -7.14
N PRO A 71 6.39 10.90 -8.33
CA PRO A 71 7.64 10.94 -9.10
C PRO A 71 7.83 12.32 -9.76
N ALA A 72 8.32 13.29 -9.00
CA ALA A 72 8.64 14.62 -9.49
C ALA A 72 9.98 15.10 -8.91
N SER A 73 10.85 15.63 -9.77
CA SER A 73 12.16 16.16 -9.36
C SER A 73 12.05 17.35 -8.40
N THR A 74 10.92 18.04 -8.39
CA THR A 74 10.64 19.17 -7.49
C THR A 74 9.97 18.76 -6.18
N ARG A 75 9.72 17.47 -5.97
CA ARG A 75 9.10 16.98 -4.74
C ARG A 75 10.13 16.96 -3.63
N HIS A 76 9.88 17.71 -2.56
CA HIS A 76 10.67 17.75 -1.32
C HIS A 76 9.74 17.46 -0.16
N ALA A 77 10.10 16.54 0.73
CA ALA A 77 9.30 16.21 1.92
C ALA A 77 9.10 17.46 2.78
N ASN A 78 10.19 18.18 3.05
CA ASN A 78 10.17 19.44 3.80
C ASN A 78 11.40 20.30 3.41
N MET A 79 11.72 21.33 4.23
CA MET A 79 12.78 22.29 3.91
C MET A 79 14.20 21.68 3.89
N THR A 80 14.43 20.59 4.63
CA THR A 80 15.74 19.93 4.79
C THR A 80 15.82 18.60 4.05
N VAL A 81 14.69 17.92 3.85
CA VAL A 81 14.61 16.66 3.11
C VAL A 81 14.09 16.90 1.69
N ARG A 82 15.03 16.93 0.73
CA ARG A 82 14.78 17.31 -0.68
C ARG A 82 14.88 16.12 -1.64
N ASP A 83 14.42 16.38 -2.86
CA ASP A 83 14.47 15.47 -4.01
C ASP A 83 13.93 14.07 -3.72
N VAL A 84 12.76 14.00 -3.10
CA VAL A 84 12.13 12.76 -2.61
C VAL A 84 11.18 12.11 -3.62
N GLY A 85 11.12 12.59 -4.86
CA GLY A 85 10.23 12.01 -5.87
C GLY A 85 10.46 10.49 -6.04
N GLY A 86 9.41 9.68 -5.88
CA GLY A 86 9.48 8.22 -5.92
C GLY A 86 10.05 7.54 -4.66
N CYS A 87 10.28 8.29 -3.58
CA CYS A 87 10.81 7.76 -2.31
C CYS A 87 9.70 7.43 -1.31
N LEU A 88 9.96 6.48 -0.41
CA LEU A 88 9.14 6.28 0.79
C LEU A 88 9.44 7.40 1.78
N ILE A 89 8.43 8.15 2.19
CA ILE A 89 8.59 9.35 3.04
C ILE A 89 7.95 9.19 4.42
N ASP A 90 6.94 8.32 4.57
CA ASP A 90 6.34 8.00 5.88
C ASP A 90 6.07 6.50 5.97
N LEU A 91 6.30 5.90 7.15
CA LEU A 91 5.91 4.52 7.45
C LEU A 91 5.46 4.42 8.91
N ALA A 92 4.16 4.37 9.19
CA ALA A 92 3.64 4.29 10.56
C ALA A 92 2.97 2.94 10.81
N ALA A 93 3.30 2.30 11.93
CA ALA A 93 2.52 1.16 12.42
C ALA A 93 1.12 1.61 12.87
N ALA A 94 0.14 0.70 12.79
CA ALA A 94 -1.20 0.99 13.24
C ALA A 94 -1.23 1.29 14.75
N GLY A 95 -1.85 2.40 15.14
CA GLY A 95 -1.96 2.83 16.53
C GLY A 95 -0.72 3.53 17.09
N THR A 96 0.29 3.82 16.27
CA THR A 96 1.44 4.67 16.64
C THR A 96 1.39 5.99 15.88
N ASP A 97 1.68 7.09 16.57
CA ASP A 97 1.74 8.42 15.97
C ASP A 97 3.09 8.63 15.28
N GLY A 98 3.13 8.43 13.97
CA GLY A 98 4.26 8.76 13.08
C GLY A 98 5.56 7.99 13.31
N ASP A 99 6.31 7.79 12.23
CA ASP A 99 7.72 7.39 12.26
C ASP A 99 8.55 8.61 11.89
N GLN A 100 9.69 8.82 12.55
CA GLN A 100 10.66 9.88 12.26
C GLN A 100 11.47 9.56 10.99
N LEU A 101 10.85 8.90 10.01
CA LEU A 101 11.47 8.58 8.74
C LEU A 101 11.61 9.87 7.94
N SER A 102 12.85 10.31 7.71
CA SER A 102 13.06 11.46 6.82
C SER A 102 12.72 11.12 5.37
N ALA A 103 13.30 10.04 4.84
CA ALA A 103 12.96 9.42 3.56
C ALA A 103 13.84 8.20 3.33
N PHE A 104 13.31 7.17 2.69
CA PHE A 104 14.07 6.08 2.10
C PHE A 104 14.19 6.25 0.59
N TYR A 105 15.43 6.37 0.11
CA TYR A 105 15.76 6.61 -1.30
C TYR A 105 16.13 5.31 -2.02
N PRO A 106 15.21 4.68 -2.79
CA PRO A 106 15.56 3.50 -3.55
C PRO A 106 16.63 3.83 -4.60
N GLY A 107 17.54 2.89 -4.87
CA GLY A 107 18.61 3.11 -5.84
C GLY A 107 19.58 4.25 -5.50
N ARG A 108 19.61 4.74 -4.25
CA ARG A 108 20.54 5.78 -3.76
C ARG A 108 20.49 7.08 -4.58
N ARG A 109 19.29 7.53 -4.98
CA ARG A 109 19.07 8.75 -5.79
C ARG A 109 19.71 8.74 -7.18
N LYS A 110 20.11 7.56 -7.70
CA LYS A 110 20.72 7.44 -9.04
C LYS A 110 19.72 7.59 -10.18
N PHE A 111 18.44 7.38 -9.89
CA PHE A 111 17.38 7.29 -10.88
C PHE A 111 16.38 8.44 -10.69
N PRO A 112 16.16 9.28 -11.72
CA PRO A 112 15.08 10.26 -11.69
C PRO A 112 13.78 9.54 -12.05
N PHE A 113 12.98 9.19 -11.04
CA PHE A 113 11.64 8.64 -11.28
C PHE A 113 10.75 9.73 -11.89
N THR A 114 10.14 9.41 -13.02
CA THR A 114 9.31 10.35 -13.79
C THR A 114 7.90 9.84 -14.01
N ASP A 115 7.64 8.57 -13.71
CA ASP A 115 6.34 7.95 -13.88
C ASP A 115 6.03 7.01 -12.72
N ALA A 116 4.73 6.78 -12.50
CA ALA A 116 4.24 5.90 -11.46
C ALA A 116 2.93 5.23 -11.87
N SER A 117 2.75 3.99 -11.44
CA SER A 117 1.50 3.24 -11.61
C SER A 117 1.13 2.48 -10.34
N ILE A 118 -0.15 2.16 -10.22
CA ILE A 118 -0.65 1.25 -9.20
C ILE A 118 -0.87 -0.11 -9.89
N ASP A 119 -0.27 -1.16 -9.33
CA ASP A 119 -0.41 -2.54 -9.79
C ASP A 119 -0.87 -3.44 -8.64
N GLY A 120 -2.19 -3.63 -8.57
CA GLY A 120 -2.85 -4.26 -7.43
C GLY A 120 -2.67 -3.41 -6.17
N ASP A 121 -2.10 -4.01 -5.14
CA ASP A 121 -1.80 -3.35 -3.86
C ASP A 121 -0.41 -2.69 -3.84
N ALA A 122 0.30 -2.65 -4.97
CA ALA A 122 1.64 -2.09 -5.08
C ALA A 122 1.66 -0.72 -5.77
N VAL A 123 2.67 0.08 -5.41
CA VAL A 123 3.06 1.26 -6.20
C VAL A 123 4.33 0.93 -6.96
N VAL A 124 4.33 1.16 -8.27
CA VAL A 124 5.51 1.00 -9.13
C VAL A 124 5.99 2.37 -9.57
N MET A 125 7.24 2.69 -9.25
CA MET A 125 7.93 3.90 -9.68
C MET A 125 8.87 3.56 -10.83
N SER A 126 8.81 4.32 -11.92
CA SER A 126 9.58 4.03 -13.13
C SER A 126 10.50 5.19 -13.50
N ALA A 127 11.76 4.85 -13.75
CA ALA A 127 12.78 5.71 -14.32
C ALA A 127 13.25 5.05 -15.63
N PRO A 128 12.84 5.58 -16.80
CA PRO A 128 13.22 4.97 -18.07
C PRO A 128 14.73 5.06 -18.29
N GLY A 129 15.29 4.00 -18.87
CA GLY A 129 16.68 3.97 -19.33
C GLY A 129 16.91 4.88 -20.53
N THR A 130 18.18 5.13 -20.82
CA THR A 130 18.64 5.82 -22.03
C THR A 130 19.78 5.03 -22.65
N ALA A 131 20.24 5.39 -23.85
CA ALA A 131 21.42 4.78 -24.45
C ALA A 131 22.69 4.86 -23.57
N ALA A 132 22.74 5.81 -22.63
CA ALA A 132 23.88 6.04 -21.76
C ALA A 132 23.69 5.55 -20.31
N ARG A 133 22.47 5.16 -19.91
CA ARG A 133 22.13 4.84 -18.51
C ARG A 133 21.06 3.76 -18.44
N VAL A 134 21.26 2.79 -17.56
CA VAL A 134 20.25 1.77 -17.23
C VAL A 134 18.99 2.42 -16.66
N GLY A 135 17.84 1.81 -16.94
CA GLY A 135 16.56 2.17 -16.33
C GLY A 135 16.43 1.54 -14.94
N CYS A 136 15.38 1.93 -14.23
CA CYS A 136 15.04 1.33 -12.95
C CYS A 136 13.53 1.37 -12.71
N GLU A 137 12.99 0.25 -12.26
CA GLU A 137 11.66 0.17 -11.69
C GLU A 137 11.76 -0.18 -10.21
N VAL A 138 10.98 0.50 -9.39
CA VAL A 138 10.90 0.25 -7.95
C VAL A 138 9.47 -0.10 -7.59
N ARG A 139 9.28 -1.29 -7.04
CA ARG A 139 7.99 -1.77 -6.55
C ARG A 139 7.93 -1.66 -5.03
N TYR A 140 6.91 -0.99 -4.54
CA TYR A 140 6.58 -0.84 -3.13
C TYR A 140 5.34 -1.67 -2.79
N GLU A 141 5.46 -2.57 -1.82
CA GLU A 141 4.36 -3.43 -1.37
C GLU A 141 4.27 -3.42 0.15
N LEU A 142 3.13 -3.00 0.69
CA LEU A 142 2.89 -3.04 2.12
C LEU A 142 2.34 -4.42 2.51
N HIS A 143 2.96 -5.03 3.52
CA HIS A 143 2.48 -6.32 4.02
C HIS A 143 1.07 -6.16 4.63
N PRO A 144 0.13 -7.08 4.34
CA PRO A 144 -1.27 -6.93 4.76
C PRO A 144 -1.43 -6.95 6.29
N SER A 145 -0.66 -7.79 6.98
CA SER A 145 -0.85 -8.04 8.42
C SER A 145 0.35 -7.68 9.32
N LEU A 146 1.42 -7.16 8.75
CA LEU A 146 2.64 -6.79 9.49
C LEU A 146 3.02 -5.36 9.13
N PRO A 147 3.63 -4.59 10.05
CA PRO A 147 4.10 -3.25 9.77
C PRO A 147 5.43 -3.29 8.98
N VAL A 148 5.41 -3.92 7.81
CA VAL A 148 6.57 -4.15 6.95
C VAL A 148 6.21 -3.72 5.55
N ILE A 149 7.09 -2.93 4.93
CA ILE A 149 7.04 -2.62 3.50
C ILE A 149 8.22 -3.29 2.78
N SER A 150 7.91 -3.97 1.68
CA SER A 150 8.89 -4.52 0.76
C SER A 150 9.18 -3.51 -0.34
N VAL A 151 10.45 -3.25 -0.59
CA VAL A 151 10.91 -2.37 -1.68
C VAL A 151 11.85 -3.14 -2.59
N THR A 152 11.42 -3.40 -3.81
CA THR A 152 12.19 -4.17 -4.80
C THR A 152 12.60 -3.27 -5.95
N SER A 153 13.90 -3.21 -6.27
CA SER A 153 14.41 -2.46 -7.42
C SER A 153 14.90 -3.39 -8.52
N THR A 154 14.36 -3.22 -9.72
CA THR A 154 14.76 -3.95 -10.94
C THR A 154 15.43 -2.99 -11.90
N TRP A 155 16.65 -3.32 -12.34
CA TRP A 155 17.47 -2.44 -13.18
C TRP A 155 17.45 -2.99 -14.60
N THR A 156 17.16 -2.13 -15.58
CA THR A 156 16.87 -2.51 -16.97
C THR A 156 17.84 -1.91 -17.98
#